data_AF-A0A662AUK5-F1
#
_entry.id   AF-A0A662AUK5-F1
#
_cell.length_a   1.000
_cell.length_b   1.000
_cell.length_c   1.000
_cell.angle_alpha   90.00
_cell.angle_beta   90.00
_cell.angle_gamma   90.00
#
_symmetry.space_group_name_H-M   'P 1'
#
loop_
_entity.id
_entity.type
_entity.pdbx_description
1 polymer ?
#
loop_
_entity_poly.entity_id
_entity_poly.type
_entity_poly.pdbx_seq_one_letter_code
_entity_poly.pdbx_strand_id
1 'polypeptide(L)'
;MKKRSYLFLYMLLTVIACNDSTDNNNATEVPDTIINQDVVIEETYIESKNKASIKQEIEVSQNNSVLKLADEEIVFSFETEKGKTMNIIVHKEEKYMAYRFGTNNKIELQFPEKLINTFEQFSYNYYFRGGGAANMGLDLNYLSFLGDTHKFIIFQEYSAEGEEGEGESESVGIRIINLKTKKEIEIKGINSTVEGHLIEFRDNGLVKIVDGI
;
A
#
# COMPACT_ATOMS: atom_id res chain seq x y z
N MET A 1 -36.83 -25.42 4.79
CA MET A 1 -36.23 -26.39 5.74
C MET A 1 -34.86 -25.86 6.18
N LYS A 2 -34.46 -26.04 7.45
CA LYS A 2 -33.17 -25.58 8.06
C LYS A 2 -32.72 -24.13 7.77
N LYS A 3 -32.99 -23.23 8.73
CA LYS A 3 -32.12 -22.06 8.99
C LYS A 3 -30.76 -22.54 9.56
N ARG A 4 -29.71 -21.73 9.43
CA ARG A 4 -28.55 -21.76 10.34
C ARG A 4 -28.21 -20.34 10.81
N SER A 5 -27.61 -20.25 11.99
CA SER A 5 -27.32 -19.02 12.72
C SER A 5 -25.94 -19.12 13.34
N TYR A 6 -25.21 -18.01 13.30
CA TYR A 6 -23.97 -17.76 14.04
C TYR A 6 -24.11 -16.31 14.54
N LEU A 7 -24.60 -16.06 15.76
CA LEU A 7 -23.96 -16.32 17.06
C LEU A 7 -22.69 -15.50 17.24
N PHE A 8 -22.85 -14.33 17.87
CA PHE A 8 -21.75 -13.54 18.42
C PHE A 8 -21.04 -14.33 19.53
N LEU A 9 -19.73 -14.10 19.67
CA LEU A 9 -19.00 -14.42 20.90
C LEU A 9 -18.15 -13.20 21.30
N TYR A 10 -18.67 -12.41 22.25
CA TYR A 10 -17.83 -11.55 23.07
C TYR A 10 -16.97 -12.43 23.99
N MET A 11 -15.72 -12.04 24.22
CA MET A 11 -14.96 -12.51 25.39
C MET A 11 -14.52 -11.32 26.24
N LEU A 12 -14.49 -11.54 27.55
CA LEU A 12 -14.43 -10.52 28.60
C LEU A 12 -12.99 -10.22 29.02
N LEU A 13 -12.70 -8.99 29.46
CA LEU A 13 -11.37 -8.55 29.88
C LEU A 13 -11.44 -7.83 31.24
N THR A 14 -11.15 -8.56 32.32
CA THR A 14 -11.35 -8.16 33.73
C THR A 14 -10.63 -9.15 34.68
N VAL A 15 -10.05 -8.80 35.85
CA VAL A 15 -9.30 -7.61 36.33
C VAL A 15 -8.46 -8.08 37.54
N ILE A 16 -7.33 -7.43 37.85
CA ILE A 16 -6.73 -7.14 39.19
C ILE A 16 -5.25 -6.68 39.02
N ALA A 17 -4.68 -6.03 40.03
CA ALA A 17 -3.27 -5.58 40.09
C ALA A 17 -2.72 -5.61 41.53
N CYS A 18 -1.41 -5.36 41.66
CA CYS A 18 -0.68 -4.91 42.85
C CYS A 18 -0.35 -5.87 44.02
N ASN A 19 0.96 -5.90 44.35
CA ASN A 19 1.56 -5.68 45.69
C ASN A 19 1.44 -6.79 46.78
N ASP A 20 2.33 -6.90 47.79
CA ASP A 20 3.56 -6.12 48.10
C ASP A 20 4.56 -6.90 49.00
N SER A 21 5.85 -6.52 48.95
CA SER A 21 6.88 -6.71 50.02
C SER A 21 7.26 -8.16 50.43
N THR A 22 8.42 -8.45 51.04
CA THR A 22 9.52 -7.67 51.67
C THR A 22 10.91 -8.03 51.00
N ASP A 23 12.15 -7.83 51.49
CA ASP A 23 12.66 -7.41 52.82
C ASP A 23 14.09 -6.78 52.86
N ASN A 24 14.34 -6.03 53.94
CA ASN A 24 15.57 -5.70 54.69
C ASN A 24 17.02 -5.73 54.08
N ASN A 25 17.53 -4.51 53.84
CA ASN A 25 18.67 -3.85 54.55
C ASN A 25 20.17 -4.09 54.23
N ASN A 26 20.77 -2.96 53.84
CA ASN A 26 22.08 -2.37 54.21
C ASN A 26 23.42 -2.86 53.61
N ALA A 27 24.18 -1.85 53.20
CA ALA A 27 25.61 -1.86 52.85
C ALA A 27 26.49 -1.86 54.13
N THR A 28 27.82 -1.97 54.11
CA THR A 28 28.80 -1.56 53.08
C THR A 28 30.13 -2.30 53.27
N GLU A 29 30.83 -2.68 52.18
CA GLU A 29 32.29 -2.46 52.00
C GLU A 29 32.74 -2.88 50.58
N VAL A 30 33.76 -2.18 50.06
CA VAL A 30 34.43 -2.36 48.76
C VAL A 30 35.90 -1.99 49.03
N PRO A 31 36.90 -2.86 48.79
CA PRO A 31 37.41 -3.14 47.43
C PRO A 31 37.92 -4.60 47.23
N ASP A 32 38.46 -5.06 46.09
CA ASP A 32 38.69 -4.41 44.78
C ASP A 32 38.54 -5.39 43.60
N THR A 33 38.59 -4.82 42.41
CA THR A 33 38.32 -5.35 41.07
C THR A 33 39.33 -6.40 40.56
N ILE A 34 38.85 -7.59 40.17
CA ILE A 34 39.32 -8.30 38.97
C ILE A 34 38.09 -8.83 38.21
N ILE A 35 37.61 -8.07 37.22
CA ILE A 35 36.55 -8.53 36.29
C ILE A 35 37.25 -9.16 35.09
N ASN A 36 36.91 -10.42 34.78
CA ASN A 36 37.58 -11.18 33.73
C ASN A 36 37.11 -10.68 32.34
N GLN A 37 38.04 -10.19 31.51
CA GLN A 37 37.69 -9.47 30.27
C GLN A 37 37.03 -10.35 29.20
N ASP A 38 37.24 -11.66 29.22
CA ASP A 38 36.78 -12.57 28.16
C ASP A 38 35.24 -12.72 28.09
N VAL A 39 34.54 -12.57 29.23
CA VAL A 39 33.07 -12.77 29.30
C VAL A 39 32.32 -11.66 28.56
N VAL A 40 32.80 -10.42 28.63
CA VAL A 40 32.17 -9.23 28.01
C VAL A 40 32.21 -9.31 26.48
N ILE A 41 33.17 -10.07 25.92
CA ILE A 41 33.38 -10.20 24.48
C ILE A 41 32.34 -11.15 23.85
N GLU A 42 31.94 -12.23 24.54
CA GLU A 42 30.90 -13.13 24.01
C GLU A 42 29.52 -12.46 23.97
N GLU A 43 29.10 -11.78 25.05
CA GLU A 43 27.78 -11.14 25.11
C GLU A 43 27.63 -10.05 24.03
N THR A 44 28.63 -9.18 23.86
CA THR A 44 28.62 -8.12 22.82
C THR A 44 28.74 -8.67 21.39
N TYR A 45 29.40 -9.81 21.18
CA TYR A 45 29.44 -10.48 19.88
C TYR A 45 28.13 -11.19 19.52
N ILE A 46 27.45 -11.80 20.51
CA ILE A 46 26.14 -12.42 20.32
C ILE A 46 25.06 -11.35 20.06
N GLU A 47 25.08 -10.25 20.81
CA GLU A 47 24.09 -9.18 20.66
C GLU A 47 24.21 -8.49 19.28
N SER A 48 25.44 -8.24 18.81
CA SER A 48 25.67 -7.66 17.48
C SER A 48 25.30 -8.62 16.33
N LYS A 49 25.59 -9.93 16.44
CA LYS A 49 25.12 -10.92 15.45
C LYS A 49 23.61 -11.06 15.41
N ASN A 50 22.95 -11.17 16.57
CA ASN A 50 21.48 -11.26 16.61
C ASN A 50 20.83 -9.99 16.04
N LYS A 51 21.36 -8.80 16.36
CA LYS A 51 20.81 -7.53 15.83
C LYS A 51 20.97 -7.41 14.32
N ALA A 52 22.03 -7.97 13.73
CA ALA A 52 22.20 -8.04 12.27
C ALA A 52 21.24 -9.08 11.64
N SER A 53 21.19 -10.31 12.16
CA SER A 53 20.31 -11.37 11.67
C SER A 53 18.83 -10.98 11.76
N ILE A 54 18.38 -10.43 12.89
CA ILE A 54 17.01 -9.96 13.09
C ILE A 54 16.68 -8.79 12.14
N LYS A 55 17.65 -7.91 11.85
CA LYS A 55 17.45 -6.84 10.87
C LYS A 55 17.28 -7.40 9.44
N GLN A 56 18.06 -8.42 9.06
CA GLN A 56 17.86 -9.13 7.80
C GLN A 56 16.53 -9.90 7.76
N GLU A 57 16.11 -10.57 8.84
CA GLU A 57 14.85 -11.32 8.86
C GLU A 57 13.63 -10.38 8.80
N ILE A 58 13.68 -9.23 9.48
CA ILE A 58 12.68 -8.18 9.37
C ILE A 58 12.68 -7.57 7.95
N GLU A 59 13.83 -7.19 7.40
CA GLU A 59 13.93 -6.64 6.03
C GLU A 59 13.49 -7.65 4.95
N VAL A 60 13.74 -8.95 5.14
CA VAL A 60 13.21 -10.01 4.27
C VAL A 60 11.69 -10.15 4.42
N SER A 61 11.14 -10.04 5.65
CA SER A 61 9.68 -10.07 5.88
C SER A 61 8.92 -8.92 5.22
N GLN A 62 9.56 -7.76 5.02
CA GLN A 62 8.91 -6.59 4.42
C GLN A 62 8.89 -6.62 2.88
N ASN A 63 9.71 -7.45 2.24
CA ASN A 63 9.92 -7.41 0.79
C ASN A 63 9.09 -8.41 -0.05
N ASN A 64 8.43 -9.38 0.58
CA ASN A 64 7.54 -10.34 -0.11
C ASN A 64 6.06 -9.89 -0.07
N SER A 65 5.75 -8.71 -0.60
CA SER A 65 4.37 -8.27 -0.77
C SER A 65 3.68 -9.08 -1.87
N VAL A 66 2.61 -9.82 -1.54
CA VAL A 66 1.86 -10.65 -2.51
C VAL A 66 1.13 -9.84 -3.60
N LEU A 67 1.19 -8.51 -3.53
CA LEU A 67 0.65 -7.59 -4.54
C LEU A 67 1.61 -7.39 -5.74
N LYS A 68 2.82 -7.96 -5.70
CA LYS A 68 3.82 -7.93 -6.79
C LYS A 68 4.63 -9.23 -6.83
N LEU A 69 4.92 -9.75 -8.03
CA LEU A 69 5.80 -10.90 -8.25
C LEU A 69 7.21 -10.45 -8.67
N ALA A 70 8.20 -11.35 -8.61
CA ALA A 70 9.60 -11.02 -8.90
C ALA A 70 9.89 -10.72 -10.39
N ASP A 71 9.05 -11.25 -11.28
CA ASP A 71 9.00 -11.05 -12.74
C ASP A 71 8.16 -9.83 -13.17
N GLU A 72 7.63 -9.06 -12.21
CA GLU A 72 6.81 -7.87 -12.43
C GLU A 72 7.52 -6.57 -12.00
N GLU A 73 7.06 -5.46 -12.55
CA GLU A 73 7.43 -4.09 -12.19
C GLU A 73 6.17 -3.27 -11.88
N ILE A 74 6.31 -2.26 -11.01
CA ILE A 74 5.22 -1.35 -10.65
C ILE A 74 5.27 -0.18 -11.63
N VAL A 75 4.15 0.08 -12.31
CA VAL A 75 3.95 1.27 -13.15
C VAL A 75 3.27 2.38 -12.35
N PHE A 76 2.38 2.00 -11.43
CA PHE A 76 1.74 2.95 -10.51
C PHE A 76 1.29 2.24 -9.23
N SER A 77 1.61 2.78 -8.06
CA SER A 77 1.14 2.30 -6.76
C SER A 77 0.81 3.44 -5.81
N PHE A 78 -0.06 3.17 -4.83
CA PHE A 78 -0.23 3.98 -3.62
C PHE A 78 -0.83 3.16 -2.47
N GLU A 79 -0.59 3.58 -1.23
CA GLU A 79 -1.39 3.18 -0.08
C GLU A 79 -2.67 4.02 0.04
N THR A 80 -3.71 3.45 0.62
CA THR A 80 -4.99 4.12 0.91
C THR A 80 -5.09 4.52 2.37
N GLU A 81 -5.95 5.50 2.67
CA GLU A 81 -6.30 5.95 4.03
C GLU A 81 -6.72 4.82 5.00
N LYS A 82 -6.98 3.62 4.47
CA LYS A 82 -7.47 2.43 5.19
C LYS A 82 -6.44 1.30 5.25
N GLY A 83 -5.16 1.59 5.02
CA GLY A 83 -4.05 0.64 5.15
C GLY A 83 -4.08 -0.49 4.12
N LYS A 84 -4.51 -0.18 2.89
CA LYS A 84 -4.50 -1.11 1.75
C LYS A 84 -3.74 -0.50 0.58
N THR A 85 -2.92 -1.29 -0.09
CA THR A 85 -2.12 -0.85 -1.24
C THR A 85 -2.85 -1.20 -2.54
N MET A 86 -2.79 -0.28 -3.50
CA MET A 86 -3.23 -0.46 -4.88
C MET A 86 -1.97 -0.53 -5.75
N ASN A 87 -1.83 -1.57 -6.57
CA ASN A 87 -0.74 -1.69 -7.55
C ASN A 87 -1.31 -1.85 -8.97
N ILE A 88 -0.76 -1.09 -9.91
CA ILE A 88 -0.73 -1.39 -11.34
C ILE A 88 0.65 -1.98 -11.63
N ILE A 89 0.69 -3.25 -12.01
CA ILE A 89 1.92 -3.95 -12.39
C ILE A 89 1.93 -4.34 -13.87
N VAL A 90 3.13 -4.50 -14.41
CA VAL A 90 3.40 -5.06 -15.75
C VAL A 90 4.50 -6.13 -15.59
N HIS A 91 4.36 -7.26 -16.30
CA HIS A 91 5.42 -8.27 -16.38
C HIS A 91 6.61 -7.73 -17.19
N LYS A 92 7.85 -7.98 -16.77
CA LYS A 92 9.09 -7.38 -17.35
C LYS A 92 9.31 -7.59 -18.85
N GLU A 93 8.86 -8.71 -19.40
CA GLU A 93 8.82 -8.99 -20.86
C GLU A 93 7.44 -8.64 -21.50
N GLU A 94 6.70 -7.68 -20.95
CA GLU A 94 5.42 -7.15 -21.43
C GLU A 94 4.33 -8.21 -21.75
N LYS A 95 4.37 -9.37 -21.08
CA LYS A 95 3.43 -10.48 -21.30
C LYS A 95 2.03 -10.20 -20.80
N TYR A 96 1.92 -9.44 -19.72
CA TYR A 96 0.66 -9.06 -19.08
C TYR A 96 0.82 -7.82 -18.21
N MET A 97 -0.33 -7.30 -17.79
CA MET A 97 -0.55 -6.17 -16.91
C MET A 97 -1.67 -6.56 -15.95
N ALA A 98 -1.58 -6.15 -14.68
CA ALA A 98 -2.63 -6.39 -13.71
C ALA A 98 -2.79 -5.22 -12.73
N TYR A 99 -4.03 -4.97 -12.36
CA TYR A 99 -4.40 -4.29 -11.13
C TYR A 99 -4.42 -5.32 -9.99
N ARG A 100 -3.81 -4.98 -8.84
CA ARG A 100 -3.97 -5.71 -7.57
C ARG A 100 -4.27 -4.74 -6.44
N PHE A 101 -5.13 -5.16 -5.53
CA PHE A 101 -5.51 -4.38 -4.36
C PHE A 101 -5.66 -5.28 -3.14
N GLY A 102 -5.17 -4.84 -1.98
CA GLY A 102 -5.24 -5.60 -0.73
C GLY A 102 -4.19 -5.15 0.27
N THR A 103 -3.54 -6.11 0.94
CA THR A 103 -2.42 -5.86 1.85
C THR A 103 -1.21 -6.70 1.45
N ASN A 104 -0.03 -6.40 2.01
CA ASN A 104 1.21 -7.13 1.71
C ASN A 104 1.11 -8.65 1.89
N ASN A 105 0.18 -9.13 2.72
CA ASN A 105 -0.03 -10.55 2.98
C ASN A 105 -1.25 -11.15 2.24
N LYS A 106 -2.04 -10.34 1.53
CA LYS A 106 -3.28 -10.79 0.86
C LYS A 106 -3.70 -9.87 -0.31
N ILE A 107 -3.79 -10.45 -1.51
CA ILE A 107 -4.61 -9.91 -2.60
C ILE A 107 -6.10 -10.03 -2.21
N GLU A 108 -6.84 -8.93 -2.23
CA GLU A 108 -8.30 -8.91 -2.06
C GLU A 108 -9.05 -8.81 -3.39
N LEU A 109 -8.46 -8.12 -4.37
CA LEU A 109 -8.96 -8.02 -5.74
C LEU A 109 -7.77 -8.03 -6.70
N GLN A 110 -7.84 -8.85 -7.75
CA GLN A 110 -6.96 -8.76 -8.92
C GLN A 110 -7.83 -8.55 -10.15
N PHE A 111 -7.36 -7.77 -11.11
CA PHE A 111 -7.92 -7.71 -12.45
C PHE A 111 -6.81 -7.64 -13.52
N PRO A 112 -6.87 -8.43 -14.59
CA PRO A 112 -7.81 -9.53 -14.83
C PRO A 112 -7.54 -10.74 -13.92
N GLU A 113 -8.53 -11.64 -13.77
CA GLU A 113 -8.33 -12.93 -13.08
C GLU A 113 -7.33 -13.84 -13.81
N LYS A 114 -7.23 -13.69 -15.14
CA LYS A 114 -6.35 -14.49 -16.02
C LYS A 114 -5.34 -13.58 -16.70
N LEU A 115 -4.06 -13.86 -16.48
CA LEU A 115 -2.94 -13.06 -16.98
C LEU A 115 -2.60 -13.40 -18.45
N ILE A 116 -3.58 -13.24 -19.33
CA ILE A 116 -3.50 -13.48 -20.78
C ILE A 116 -4.26 -12.36 -21.49
N ASN A 117 -3.65 -11.73 -22.52
CA ASN A 117 -4.21 -10.63 -23.30
C ASN A 117 -4.86 -9.55 -22.41
N THR A 118 -4.14 -9.13 -21.37
CA THR A 118 -4.68 -8.29 -20.30
C THR A 118 -4.78 -6.82 -20.69
N PHE A 119 -3.86 -6.34 -21.53
CA PHE A 119 -3.76 -4.93 -21.90
C PHE A 119 -5.02 -4.37 -22.57
N GLU A 120 -5.65 -5.17 -23.44
CA GLU A 120 -6.92 -4.84 -24.11
C GLU A 120 -8.11 -4.72 -23.14
N GLN A 121 -7.97 -5.20 -21.90
CA GLN A 121 -9.00 -5.16 -20.87
C GLN A 121 -8.92 -3.88 -20.01
N PHE A 122 -7.87 -3.07 -20.21
CA PHE A 122 -7.72 -1.72 -19.66
C PHE A 122 -8.01 -0.66 -20.74
N SER A 123 -8.36 0.55 -20.31
CA SER A 123 -8.44 1.72 -21.16
C SER A 123 -8.01 2.96 -20.39
N TYR A 124 -7.11 3.73 -21.00
CA TYR A 124 -6.52 4.93 -20.43
C TYR A 124 -7.14 6.19 -21.04
N ASN A 125 -7.41 7.18 -20.21
CA ASN A 125 -7.85 8.51 -20.62
C ASN A 125 -7.05 9.57 -19.84
N TYR A 126 -6.88 10.74 -20.43
CA TYR A 126 -6.25 11.87 -19.75
C TYR A 126 -6.81 13.21 -20.25
N TYR A 127 -6.63 14.24 -19.42
CA TYR A 127 -6.82 15.64 -19.81
C TYR A 127 -5.61 16.46 -19.33
N PHE A 128 -4.99 17.20 -20.23
CA PHE A 128 -3.84 18.05 -19.93
C PHE A 128 -4.10 19.50 -20.34
N ARG A 129 -3.88 20.43 -19.40
CA ARG A 129 -3.92 21.87 -19.58
C ARG A 129 -2.67 22.47 -18.93
N GLY A 130 -1.62 22.71 -19.72
CA GLY A 130 -0.41 23.39 -19.25
C GLY A 130 -0.65 24.87 -18.90
N GLY A 131 0.37 25.51 -18.31
CA GLY A 131 0.37 26.96 -18.01
C GLY A 131 0.34 27.35 -16.52
N GLY A 132 0.35 26.37 -15.60
CA GLY A 132 0.39 26.60 -14.15
C GLY A 132 -0.85 27.35 -13.63
N ALA A 133 -0.75 27.92 -12.43
CA ALA A 133 -1.88 28.59 -11.75
C ALA A 133 -2.56 29.66 -12.63
N ALA A 134 -1.78 30.42 -13.40
CA ALA A 134 -2.27 31.47 -14.29
C ALA A 134 -3.16 30.98 -15.45
N ASN A 135 -3.18 29.68 -15.74
CA ASN A 135 -4.08 29.04 -16.70
C ASN A 135 -4.91 27.91 -16.05
N MET A 136 -5.02 27.91 -14.71
CA MET A 136 -5.64 26.85 -13.91
C MET A 136 -5.12 25.47 -14.33
N GLY A 137 -3.79 25.30 -14.38
CA GLY A 137 -3.15 24.14 -15.01
C GLY A 137 -3.64 22.81 -14.44
N LEU A 138 -3.94 21.84 -15.30
CA LEU A 138 -4.43 20.51 -14.92
C LEU A 138 -3.60 19.42 -15.60
N ASP A 139 -3.34 18.34 -14.87
CA ASP A 139 -2.88 17.07 -15.45
C ASP A 139 -3.69 15.93 -14.80
N LEU A 140 -4.67 15.41 -15.53
CA LEU A 140 -5.63 14.41 -15.05
C LEU A 140 -5.38 13.09 -15.78
N ASN A 141 -5.17 12.00 -15.04
CA ASN A 141 -4.84 10.69 -15.59
C ASN A 141 -5.78 9.62 -15.06
N TYR A 142 -6.31 8.78 -15.95
CA TYR A 142 -7.30 7.77 -15.63
C TYR A 142 -6.97 6.44 -16.29
N LEU A 143 -6.63 5.42 -15.49
CA LEU A 143 -6.60 4.04 -15.96
C LEU A 143 -7.88 3.33 -15.50
N SER A 144 -8.61 2.72 -16.44
CA SER A 144 -9.92 2.14 -16.12
C SER A 144 -10.13 0.75 -16.69
N PHE A 145 -10.99 -0.04 -16.04
CA PHE A 145 -11.42 -1.37 -16.49
C PHE A 145 -12.84 -1.68 -16.03
N LEU A 146 -13.41 -2.76 -16.58
CA LEU A 146 -14.76 -3.26 -16.26
C LEU A 146 -14.67 -4.64 -15.60
N GLY A 147 -15.15 -4.74 -14.35
CA GLY A 147 -15.57 -6.01 -13.77
C GLY A 147 -17.07 -6.22 -13.94
N ASP A 148 -17.56 -7.43 -13.71
CA ASP A 148 -18.95 -7.91 -13.95
C ASP A 148 -20.08 -6.93 -13.59
N THR A 149 -19.88 -6.14 -12.54
CA THR A 149 -20.90 -5.27 -11.93
C THR A 149 -20.43 -3.82 -11.69
N HIS A 150 -19.14 -3.51 -11.90
CA HIS A 150 -18.54 -2.22 -11.55
C HIS A 150 -17.48 -1.78 -12.58
N LYS A 151 -17.49 -0.50 -12.97
CA LYS A 151 -16.32 0.16 -13.57
C LYS A 151 -15.38 0.57 -12.45
N PHE A 152 -14.09 0.31 -12.63
CA PHE A 152 -13.02 0.82 -11.78
C PHE A 152 -12.26 1.90 -12.56
N ILE A 153 -11.95 3.01 -11.90
CA ILE A 153 -11.12 4.09 -12.44
C ILE A 153 -10.07 4.41 -11.38
N ILE A 154 -8.82 4.10 -11.68
CA ILE A 154 -7.65 4.51 -10.89
C ILE A 154 -7.24 5.88 -11.43
N PHE A 155 -7.10 6.87 -10.55
CA PHE A 155 -6.82 8.24 -10.92
C PHE A 155 -5.52 8.78 -10.31
N GLN A 156 -4.89 9.69 -11.05
CA GLN A 156 -3.79 10.56 -10.62
C GLN A 156 -4.05 11.95 -11.22
N GLU A 157 -4.48 12.88 -10.38
CA GLU A 157 -4.99 14.20 -10.76
C GLU A 157 -4.15 15.31 -10.11
N TYR A 158 -3.68 16.28 -10.90
CA TYR A 158 -3.00 17.50 -10.45
C TYR A 158 -3.80 18.75 -10.86
N SER A 159 -3.84 19.75 -9.97
CA SER A 159 -4.38 21.09 -10.22
C SER A 159 -3.44 22.18 -9.68
N ALA A 160 -3.06 23.13 -10.52
CA ALA A 160 -2.24 24.28 -10.13
C ALA A 160 -3.05 25.42 -9.45
N GLU A 161 -4.36 25.25 -9.27
CA GLU A 161 -5.25 26.19 -8.55
C GLU A 161 -5.83 25.58 -7.26
N GLY A 162 -5.78 24.26 -7.12
CA GLY A 162 -6.15 23.54 -5.90
C GLY A 162 -7.66 23.45 -5.65
N GLU A 163 -8.02 23.28 -4.38
CA GLU A 163 -9.37 23.50 -3.87
C GLU A 163 -9.43 24.89 -3.19
N GLU A 164 -10.48 25.67 -3.49
CA GLU A 164 -10.84 26.98 -2.90
C GLU A 164 -9.71 28.01 -2.65
N GLY A 165 -8.60 27.91 -3.37
CA GLY A 165 -7.49 28.88 -3.37
C GLY A 165 -6.28 28.53 -2.50
N GLU A 166 -6.13 27.28 -2.03
CA GLU A 166 -5.03 26.88 -1.15
C GLU A 166 -3.66 26.63 -1.86
N GLY A 167 -3.59 26.74 -3.19
CA GLY A 167 -2.35 26.56 -3.96
C GLY A 167 -2.46 25.39 -4.93
N GLU A 168 -1.37 24.68 -5.21
CA GLU A 168 -1.45 23.46 -6.03
C GLU A 168 -1.95 22.25 -5.22
N SER A 169 -2.72 21.37 -5.85
CA SER A 169 -3.18 20.11 -5.26
C SER A 169 -2.88 18.91 -6.15
N GLU A 170 -2.65 17.78 -5.50
CA GLU A 170 -2.58 16.45 -6.12
C GLU A 170 -3.61 15.54 -5.45
N SER A 171 -4.12 14.56 -6.17
CA SER A 171 -4.86 13.44 -5.58
C SER A 171 -4.67 12.15 -6.36
N VAL A 172 -4.64 11.04 -5.63
CA VAL A 172 -4.65 9.69 -6.17
C VAL A 172 -5.73 8.84 -5.50
N GLY A 173 -6.29 7.87 -6.22
CA GLY A 173 -7.36 7.05 -5.67
C GLY A 173 -8.05 6.14 -6.66
N ILE A 174 -9.18 5.58 -6.23
CA ILE A 174 -10.00 4.63 -7.01
C ILE A 174 -11.47 5.04 -6.93
N ARG A 175 -12.06 5.40 -8.08
CA ARG A 175 -13.52 5.58 -8.23
C ARG A 175 -14.13 4.27 -8.71
N ILE A 176 -15.14 3.78 -7.98
CA ILE A 176 -15.80 2.49 -8.22
C ILE A 176 -17.29 2.74 -8.49
N ILE A 177 -17.71 2.56 -9.75
CA ILE A 177 -19.04 2.94 -10.24
C ILE A 177 -19.85 1.66 -10.52
N ASN A 178 -20.96 1.47 -9.80
CA ASN A 178 -21.85 0.34 -10.07
C ASN A 178 -22.54 0.50 -11.43
N LEU A 179 -22.34 -0.48 -12.33
CA LEU A 179 -22.78 -0.39 -13.72
C LEU A 179 -24.31 -0.31 -13.86
N LYS A 180 -25.06 -0.87 -12.91
CA LYS A 180 -26.53 -0.91 -12.91
C LYS A 180 -27.17 0.29 -12.24
N THR A 181 -26.73 0.67 -11.04
CA THR A 181 -27.36 1.76 -10.25
C THR A 181 -26.74 3.12 -10.50
N LYS A 182 -25.57 3.18 -11.15
CA LYS A 182 -24.72 4.38 -11.29
C LYS A 182 -24.28 5.00 -9.96
N LYS A 183 -24.46 4.29 -8.84
CA LYS A 183 -23.87 4.72 -7.57
C LYS A 183 -22.35 4.57 -7.65
N GLU A 184 -21.66 5.63 -7.28
CA GLU A 184 -20.21 5.69 -7.13
C GLU A 184 -19.80 5.59 -5.65
N ILE A 185 -18.58 5.11 -5.41
CA ILE A 185 -17.81 5.32 -4.18
C ILE A 185 -16.36 5.63 -4.56
N GLU A 186 -15.68 6.42 -3.73
CA GLU A 186 -14.24 6.70 -3.88
C GLU A 186 -13.45 6.01 -2.76
N ILE A 187 -12.24 5.57 -3.09
CA ILE A 187 -11.21 5.15 -2.14
C ILE A 187 -10.00 6.05 -2.36
N LYS A 188 -9.74 6.96 -1.41
CA LYS A 188 -8.61 7.89 -1.47
C LYS A 188 -7.28 7.18 -1.18
N GLY A 189 -6.28 7.52 -1.97
CA GLY A 189 -4.88 7.18 -1.74
C GLY A 189 -4.15 8.27 -0.93
N ILE A 190 -2.93 7.96 -0.49
CA ILE A 190 -2.06 8.85 0.26
C ILE A 190 -0.94 9.30 -0.68
N ASN A 191 -0.97 10.55 -1.16
CA ASN A 191 -0.05 11.04 -2.19
C ASN A 191 1.44 10.79 -1.87
N SER A 192 1.84 10.90 -0.60
CA SER A 192 3.23 10.65 -0.15
C SER A 192 3.65 9.17 -0.17
N THR A 193 2.81 8.28 -0.67
CA THR A 193 3.09 6.84 -0.85
C THR A 193 3.06 6.41 -2.33
N VAL A 194 3.01 7.37 -3.25
CA VAL A 194 2.97 7.11 -4.69
C VAL A 194 4.32 6.58 -5.20
N GLU A 195 4.28 5.47 -5.93
CA GLU A 195 5.38 4.92 -6.74
C GLU A 195 4.94 4.89 -8.21
N GLY A 196 5.77 5.41 -9.12
CA GLY A 196 5.46 5.46 -10.56
C GLY A 196 4.37 6.47 -10.94
N HIS A 197 3.99 6.50 -12.23
CA HIS A 197 3.03 7.47 -12.75
C HIS A 197 2.11 6.89 -13.84
N LEU A 198 0.81 7.19 -13.76
CA LEU A 198 -0.15 6.87 -14.82
C LEU A 198 0.12 7.60 -16.16
N ILE A 199 0.98 8.62 -16.16
CA ILE A 199 1.38 9.37 -17.36
C ILE A 199 2.08 8.49 -18.41
N GLU A 200 2.72 7.38 -17.99
CA GLU A 200 3.44 6.45 -18.86
C GLU A 200 2.51 5.81 -19.93
N PHE A 201 1.20 5.73 -19.66
CA PHE A 201 0.22 5.22 -20.62
C PHE A 201 -0.15 6.22 -21.74
N ARG A 202 0.44 7.43 -21.78
CA ARG A 202 0.28 8.39 -22.89
C ARG A 202 1.04 7.97 -24.15
N ASP A 203 2.17 7.29 -24.01
CA ASP A 203 3.10 7.02 -25.11
C ASP A 203 3.71 5.60 -25.11
N ASN A 204 3.65 4.83 -24.02
CA ASN A 204 4.15 3.44 -24.01
C ASN A 204 3.41 2.49 -24.96
N GLY A 205 2.22 2.85 -25.45
CA GLY A 205 1.44 2.07 -26.41
C GLY A 205 0.87 0.74 -25.88
N LEU A 206 1.05 0.43 -24.59
CA LEU A 206 0.61 -0.83 -23.98
C LEU A 206 -0.91 -0.91 -23.90
N VAL A 207 -1.58 0.17 -23.49
CA VAL A 207 -3.04 0.21 -23.28
C VAL A 207 -3.73 1.12 -24.29
N LYS A 208 -5.00 0.85 -24.57
CA LYS A 208 -5.78 1.69 -25.48
C LYS A 208 -6.08 3.05 -24.83
N ILE A 209 -5.66 4.12 -25.49
CA ILE A 209 -6.14 5.49 -25.20
C ILE A 209 -7.59 5.64 -25.71
N VAL A 210 -8.46 6.23 -24.89
CA VAL A 210 -9.86 6.50 -25.23
C VAL A 210 -10.21 7.98 -25.00
N ASP A 211 -11.01 8.55 -25.92
CA ASP A 211 -11.44 9.94 -25.85
C ASP A 211 -12.53 10.15 -24.78
N GLY A 212 -12.33 11.15 -23.92
CA GLY A 212 -13.34 11.69 -23.00
C GLY A 212 -13.48 11.01 -21.63
N ILE A 213 -14.20 11.73 -20.76
CA ILE A 213 -14.73 11.31 -19.45
C ILE A 213 -16.23 11.04 -19.62
#